data_AF-A0AAP0JJE5-F1
#
_entry.id   AF-A0AAP0JJE5-F1
#
_cell.length_a   1.000
_cell.length_b   1.000
_cell.length_c   1.000
_cell.angle_alpha   90.00
_cell.angle_beta   90.00
_cell.angle_gamma   90.00
#
_symmetry.space_group_name_H-M   'P 1'
#
loop_
_entity.id
_entity.type
_entity.pdbx_description
1 polymer ?
#
loop_
_entity_poly.entity_id
_entity_poly.type
_entity_poly.pdbx_seq_one_letter_code
_entity_poly.pdbx_strand_id
1 'polypeptide(L)'
;MANAAKMIDETGEIHISHKCNHFFQQWGLQKLGEKNGLVLIKEVKFELSDYPGYNTKYGYGGDKNFDCNPSRTYKFRLKDRQRCEAEVEVREVEGASMAMDSAEAAARRGVRRMKGGGAAAIDGHIERREEMTGVRGERRHEPAGARGER
;
A
#
# COMPACT_ATOMS: atom_id res chain seq x y z
N MET A 1 -10.61 -10.13 -3.01
CA MET A 1 -9.89 -10.88 -1.95
C MET A 1 -10.38 -10.51 -0.55
N ALA A 2 -10.52 -9.22 -0.21
CA ALA A 2 -11.05 -8.77 1.10
C ALA A 2 -12.27 -9.56 1.63
N ASN A 3 -13.30 -9.72 0.79
CA ASN A 3 -14.52 -10.43 1.21
C ASN A 3 -14.27 -11.92 1.44
N ALA A 4 -13.51 -12.56 0.54
CA ALA A 4 -13.15 -13.97 0.69
C ALA A 4 -12.30 -14.21 1.95
N ALA A 5 -11.37 -13.30 2.28
CA ALA A 5 -10.56 -13.39 3.50
C ALA A 5 -11.41 -13.35 4.78
N LYS A 6 -12.57 -12.68 4.77
CA LYS A 6 -13.50 -12.65 5.90
C LYS A 6 -14.37 -13.91 6.02
N MET A 7 -14.40 -14.76 4.99
CA MET A 7 -15.25 -15.95 4.93
C MET A 7 -14.49 -17.25 5.21
N ILE A 8 -13.16 -17.22 5.25
CA ILE A 8 -12.33 -18.40 5.53
C ILE A 8 -11.88 -18.42 7.00
N ASP A 9 -11.75 -19.61 7.56
CA ASP A 9 -11.11 -19.84 8.86
C ASP A 9 -9.57 -19.92 8.73
N GLU A 10 -8.87 -20.17 9.84
CA GLU A 10 -7.41 -20.27 9.91
C GLU A 10 -6.82 -21.39 9.04
N THR A 11 -7.60 -22.43 8.75
CA THR A 11 -7.21 -23.57 7.91
C THR A 11 -7.68 -23.43 6.46
N GLY A 12 -8.65 -22.54 6.21
CA GLY A 12 -9.30 -22.34 4.93
C GLY A 12 -8.41 -21.71 3.87
N GLU A 13 -8.63 -22.07 2.61
CA GLU A 13 -7.84 -21.58 1.47
C GLU A 13 -8.69 -20.81 0.47
N ILE A 14 -8.08 -19.81 -0.16
CA ILE A 14 -8.65 -19.10 -1.31
C ILE A 14 -7.88 -19.53 -2.55
N HIS A 15 -8.55 -20.17 -3.50
CA HIS A 15 -7.96 -20.56 -4.79
C HIS A 15 -8.47 -19.64 -5.88
N ILE A 16 -7.55 -19.03 -6.62
CA ILE A 16 -7.88 -18.13 -7.73
C ILE A 16 -7.15 -18.62 -8.97
N SER A 17 -7.93 -19.10 -9.94
CA SER A 17 -7.43 -19.41 -11.28
C SER A 17 -7.51 -18.17 -12.15
N HIS A 18 -6.36 -17.74 -12.68
CA HIS A 18 -6.24 -16.51 -13.45
C HIS A 18 -5.43 -16.72 -14.72
N LYS A 19 -5.85 -16.06 -15.79
CA LYS A 19 -5.12 -16.06 -17.05
C LYS A 19 -3.84 -15.24 -16.89
N CYS A 20 -2.72 -15.75 -17.38
CA CYS A 20 -1.39 -15.18 -17.12
C CYS A 20 -0.72 -14.66 -18.40
N ASN A 21 -1.47 -14.23 -19.42
CA ASN A 21 -0.90 -13.63 -20.62
C ASN A 21 -1.29 -12.15 -20.77
N HIS A 22 -0.46 -11.38 -21.51
CA HIS A 22 -0.72 -9.97 -21.86
C HIS A 22 -1.19 -9.11 -20.68
N PHE A 23 -2.30 -8.39 -20.86
CA PHE A 23 -2.91 -7.48 -19.88
C PHE A 23 -3.26 -8.16 -18.55
N PHE A 24 -3.51 -9.47 -18.54
CA PHE A 24 -3.89 -10.17 -17.32
C PHE A 24 -2.73 -10.31 -16.32
N GLN A 25 -1.47 -10.26 -16.77
CA GLN A 25 -0.31 -10.32 -15.87
C GLN A 25 -0.21 -9.11 -14.94
N GLN A 26 -0.76 -7.96 -15.34
CA GLN A 26 -0.65 -6.71 -14.59
C GLN A 26 -1.49 -6.69 -13.30
N TRP A 27 -2.36 -7.68 -13.08
CA TRP A 27 -3.23 -7.74 -11.91
C TRP A 27 -2.48 -7.96 -10.59
N GLY A 28 -1.31 -8.60 -10.61
CA GLY A 28 -0.43 -8.73 -9.43
C GLY A 28 -1.11 -9.40 -8.24
N LEU A 29 -1.73 -10.57 -8.44
CA LEU A 29 -2.55 -11.26 -7.42
C LEU A 29 -1.83 -11.51 -6.10
N GLN A 30 -0.53 -11.80 -6.14
CA GLN A 30 0.27 -11.97 -4.93
C GLN A 30 0.25 -10.70 -4.05
N LYS A 31 0.59 -9.55 -4.64
CA LYS A 31 0.58 -8.25 -3.94
C LYS A 31 -0.82 -7.88 -3.46
N LEU A 32 -1.85 -8.23 -4.22
CA LEU A 32 -3.23 -8.01 -3.80
C LEU A 32 -3.59 -8.88 -2.59
N GLY A 33 -3.15 -10.13 -2.54
CA GLY A 33 -3.32 -11.03 -1.40
C GLY A 33 -2.64 -10.47 -0.15
N GLU A 34 -1.38 -10.07 -0.26
CA GLU A 34 -0.60 -9.51 0.84
C GLU A 34 -1.26 -8.27 1.45
N LYS A 35 -1.76 -7.35 0.62
CA LYS A 35 -2.53 -6.16 1.08
C LYS A 35 -3.80 -6.51 1.85
N ASN A 36 -4.33 -7.72 1.66
CA ASN A 36 -5.52 -8.22 2.35
C ASN A 36 -5.19 -9.17 3.50
N GLY A 37 -3.93 -9.22 3.96
CA GLY A 37 -3.51 -10.09 5.06
C GLY A 37 -3.46 -11.57 4.67
N LEU A 38 -3.29 -11.87 3.38
CA LEU A 38 -3.17 -13.23 2.87
C LEU A 38 -1.72 -13.54 2.49
N VAL A 39 -1.32 -14.79 2.64
CA VAL A 39 -0.04 -15.32 2.16
C VAL A 39 -0.26 -16.26 0.99
N LEU A 40 0.55 -16.12 -0.06
CA LEU A 40 0.56 -17.07 -1.17
C LEU A 40 1.30 -18.35 -0.73
N ILE A 41 0.62 -19.48 -0.77
CA ILE A 41 1.19 -20.79 -0.42
C ILE A 41 1.73 -21.48 -1.65
N LYS A 42 0.95 -21.45 -2.73
CA LYS A 42 1.27 -22.19 -3.94
C LYS A 42 0.76 -21.47 -5.16
N GLU A 43 1.56 -21.52 -6.21
CA GLU A 43 1.17 -21.19 -7.57
C GLU A 43 1.36 -22.45 -8.42
N VAL A 44 0.28 -22.94 -9.01
CA VAL A 44 0.31 -24.10 -9.92
C VAL A 44 -0.17 -23.70 -11.29
N LYS A 45 0.41 -24.29 -12.32
CA LYS A 45 -0.12 -24.16 -13.68
C LYS A 45 -1.54 -24.75 -13.69
N PHE A 46 -2.46 -24.04 -14.33
CA PHE A 46 -3.79 -24.57 -14.58
C PHE A 46 -3.71 -25.51 -15.79
N GLU A 47 -4.19 -26.73 -15.64
CA GLU A 47 -4.35 -27.66 -16.75
C GLU A 47 -5.82 -28.06 -16.85
N LEU A 48 -6.41 -27.85 -18.03
CA LEU A 48 -7.82 -28.14 -18.27
C LEU A 48 -8.12 -29.64 -18.08
N SER A 49 -7.14 -30.50 -18.34
CA SER A 49 -7.21 -31.95 -18.14
C SER A 49 -7.48 -32.37 -16.70
N ASP A 50 -7.10 -31.55 -15.71
CA ASP A 50 -7.34 -31.84 -14.29
C ASP A 50 -8.82 -31.66 -13.89
N TYR A 51 -9.62 -31.03 -14.76
CA TYR A 51 -11.02 -30.68 -14.51
C TYR A 51 -11.94 -31.22 -15.63
N PRO A 52 -12.12 -32.55 -15.71
CA PRO A 52 -12.98 -33.15 -16.72
C PRO A 52 -14.42 -32.61 -16.60
N GLY A 53 -14.98 -32.15 -17.73
CA GLY A 53 -16.31 -31.54 -17.77
C GLY A 53 -16.34 -30.02 -17.56
N TYR A 54 -15.20 -29.39 -17.23
CA TYR A 54 -15.11 -27.93 -17.22
C TYR A 54 -15.06 -27.41 -18.67
N ASN A 55 -16.10 -26.68 -19.07
CA ASN A 55 -16.19 -26.03 -20.38
C ASN A 55 -16.41 -24.53 -20.19
N THR A 56 -15.46 -23.72 -20.65
CA THR A 56 -15.58 -22.26 -20.53
C THR A 56 -16.47 -21.72 -21.64
N LYS A 57 -17.40 -20.85 -21.27
CA LYS A 57 -18.22 -20.08 -22.22
C LYS A 57 -17.80 -18.63 -22.21
N TYR A 58 -18.12 -17.91 -23.28
CA TYR A 58 -17.94 -16.47 -23.31
C TYR A 58 -18.94 -15.77 -22.38
N GLY A 59 -18.47 -14.71 -21.69
CA GLY A 59 -19.31 -13.95 -20.76
C GLY A 59 -20.48 -13.20 -21.43
N TYR A 60 -20.41 -12.96 -22.75
CA TYR A 60 -21.45 -12.26 -23.53
C TYR A 60 -22.27 -13.19 -24.45
N GLY A 61 -22.28 -14.49 -24.13
CA GLY A 61 -23.02 -15.50 -24.90
C GLY A 61 -22.16 -16.27 -25.91
N GLY A 62 -22.63 -17.46 -26.28
CA GLY A 62 -21.94 -18.41 -27.16
C GLY A 62 -21.23 -19.54 -26.41
N ASP A 63 -21.31 -20.74 -26.97
CA ASP A 63 -20.81 -22.00 -26.38
C ASP A 63 -19.38 -22.36 -26.84
N LYS A 64 -18.70 -21.42 -27.48
CA LYS A 64 -17.32 -21.60 -27.91
C LYS A 64 -16.39 -21.55 -26.70
N ASN A 65 -15.40 -22.43 -26.70
CA ASN A 65 -14.41 -22.54 -25.63
C ASN A 65 -13.59 -21.24 -25.53
N PHE A 66 -13.66 -20.56 -24.39
CA PHE A 66 -12.75 -19.47 -24.09
C PHE A 66 -11.38 -20.07 -23.77
N ASP A 67 -10.40 -19.83 -24.63
CA ASP A 67 -9.03 -20.27 -24.39
C ASP A 67 -8.51 -19.66 -23.09
N CYS A 68 -8.50 -20.48 -22.04
CA CYS A 68 -8.04 -20.10 -20.71
C CYS A 68 -6.53 -20.27 -20.57
N ASN A 69 -5.82 -20.77 -21.58
CA ASN A 69 -4.38 -20.94 -21.50
C ASN A 69 -3.61 -19.69 -21.96
N PRO A 70 -2.43 -19.41 -21.36
CA PRO A 70 -1.92 -20.00 -20.12
C PRO A 70 -2.66 -19.42 -18.89
N SER A 71 -3.07 -20.28 -17.97
CA SER A 71 -3.61 -19.89 -16.65
C SER A 71 -2.81 -20.50 -15.52
N ARG A 72 -2.90 -19.88 -14.34
CA ARG A 72 -2.32 -20.39 -13.10
C ARG A 72 -3.32 -20.27 -11.96
N THR A 73 -3.26 -21.23 -11.03
CA THR A 73 -4.05 -21.24 -9.81
C THR A 73 -3.17 -20.80 -8.64
N TYR A 74 -3.54 -19.71 -8.02
CA TYR A 74 -2.91 -19.15 -6.83
C TYR A 74 -3.69 -19.58 -5.60
N LYS A 75 -3.01 -20.17 -4.62
CA LYS A 75 -3.60 -20.64 -3.37
C LYS A 75 -3.12 -19.77 -2.22
N PHE A 76 -4.06 -19.15 -1.51
CA PHE A 76 -3.79 -18.24 -0.40
C PHE A 76 -4.39 -18.76 0.91
N ARG A 77 -3.77 -18.41 2.03
CA ARG A 77 -4.33 -18.51 3.39
C ARG A 77 -4.22 -17.19 4.14
N LEU A 78 -4.90 -17.08 5.27
CA LEU A 78 -4.68 -16.00 6.23
C LEU A 78 -3.23 -15.99 6.71
N LYS A 79 -2.65 -14.80 6.82
CA LYS A 79 -1.34 -14.61 7.46
C LYS A 79 -1.51 -14.80 8.97
N ASP A 80 -0.71 -15.67 9.59
CA ASP A 80 -0.75 -15.86 11.04
C ASP A 80 -0.56 -14.52 11.74
N ARG A 81 -1.55 -14.12 12.54
CA ARG A 81 -1.57 -12.82 13.21
C ARG A 81 -0.39 -12.63 14.18
N GLN A 82 0.11 -13.72 14.76
CA GLN A 82 1.26 -13.72 15.70
C GLN A 82 2.61 -13.35 15.05
N ARG A 83 2.72 -13.42 13.71
CA ARG A 83 3.96 -13.01 12.99
C ARG A 83 3.90 -11.56 12.51
N CYS A 84 2.71 -10.96 12.41
CA CYS A 84 2.51 -9.58 11.95
C CYS A 84 2.84 -8.53 13.03
N GLU A 85 2.55 -8.83 14.30
CA GLU A 85 2.84 -7.91 15.41
C GLU A 85 4.36 -7.69 15.56
N ALA A 86 5.16 -8.73 15.34
CA ALA A 86 6.62 -8.65 15.32
C ALA A 86 7.19 -7.78 14.19
N GLU A 87 6.61 -7.80 12.98
CA GLU A 87 7.11 -6.97 11.85
C GLU A 87 6.73 -5.48 11.97
N VAL A 88 5.66 -5.16 12.70
CA VAL A 88 5.29 -3.78 13.04
C VAL A 88 6.24 -3.23 14.10
N GLU A 89 6.56 -4.01 15.14
CA GLU A 89 7.57 -3.61 16.13
C GLU A 89 8.94 -3.37 15.50
N VAL A 90 9.41 -4.24 14.58
CA VAL A 90 10.71 -4.08 13.91
C VAL A 90 10.78 -2.76 13.11
N ARG A 91 9.71 -2.36 12.43
CA ARG A 91 9.66 -1.08 11.69
C ARG A 91 9.61 0.14 12.62
N GLU A 92 9.00 0.02 13.79
CA GLU A 92 9.00 1.08 14.81
C GLU A 92 10.38 1.23 15.47
N VAL A 93 11.09 0.13 15.77
CA VAL A 93 12.46 0.22 16.31
C VAL A 93 13.48 0.72 15.28
N GLU A 94 13.38 0.34 14.01
CA GLU A 94 14.24 0.87 12.94
C GLU A 94 14.00 2.37 12.73
N GLY A 95 12.73 2.80 12.70
CA GLY A 95 12.36 4.21 12.61
C GLY A 95 12.86 5.04 13.79
N ALA A 96 12.79 4.50 15.01
CA ALA A 96 13.31 5.15 16.21
C ALA A 96 14.86 5.21 16.23
N SER A 97 15.54 4.17 15.74
CA SER A 97 17.00 4.14 15.61
C SER A 97 17.50 5.27 14.69
N MET A 98 16.91 5.42 13.50
CA MET A 98 17.30 6.47 12.55
C MET A 98 17.10 7.89 13.10
N ALA A 99 16.08 8.10 13.93
CA ALA A 99 15.83 9.37 14.59
C ALA A 99 16.86 9.68 15.69
N MET A 100 17.26 8.67 16.48
CA MET A 100 18.31 8.79 17.49
C MET A 100 19.68 9.10 16.86
N ASP A 101 20.03 8.40 15.78
CA ASP A 101 21.28 8.64 15.04
C ASP A 101 21.34 10.07 14.46
N SER A 102 20.19 10.58 13.97
CA SER A 102 20.08 11.95 13.46
C SER A 102 20.25 13.00 14.57
N ALA A 103 19.68 12.75 15.76
CA ALA A 103 19.81 13.64 16.91
C ALA A 103 21.25 13.66 17.45
N GLU A 104 21.92 12.51 17.51
CA GLU A 104 23.32 12.42 17.93
C GLU A 104 24.26 13.12 16.93
N ALA A 105 24.02 12.94 15.62
CA ALA A 105 24.76 13.64 14.58
C ALA A 105 24.60 15.17 14.69
N ALA A 106 23.42 15.67 15.08
CA ALA A 106 23.19 17.08 15.33
C ALA A 106 23.92 17.59 16.60
N ALA A 107 23.92 16.81 17.68
CA ALA A 107 24.62 17.15 18.92
C ALA A 107 26.15 17.25 18.74
N ARG A 108 26.74 16.35 17.93
CA ARG A 108 28.17 16.35 17.60
C ARG A 108 28.59 17.60 16.80
N ARG A 109 27.67 18.21 16.03
CA ARG A 109 27.92 19.48 15.30
C ARG A 109 27.85 20.72 16.19
N GLY A 110 27.33 20.61 17.41
CA GLY A 110 27.12 21.73 18.33
C GLY A 110 28.34 22.17 19.15
N VAL A 111 29.43 21.40 19.19
CA VAL A 111 30.60 21.74 20.01
C VAL A 111 31.61 22.57 19.20
N ARG A 112 31.26 23.82 18.89
CA ARG A 112 32.24 24.82 18.41
C ARG A 112 32.69 25.68 19.58
N ARG A 113 33.85 25.34 20.12
CA ARG A 113 34.55 26.06 21.19
C ARG A 113 34.85 27.50 20.73
N MET A 114 34.12 28.49 21.24
CA MET A 114 34.43 29.92 21.04
C MET A 114 35.70 30.26 21.82
N LYS A 115 36.78 30.60 21.11
CA LYS A 115 37.86 31.44 21.66
C LYS A 115 37.69 32.84 21.09
N GLY A 116 37.62 33.81 22.00
CA GLY A 116 37.11 35.15 21.73
C GLY A 116 38.06 36.11 21.01
N GLY A 117 37.55 37.34 20.88
CA GLY A 117 38.31 38.58 20.70
C GLY A 117 38.15 39.24 19.34
N GLY A 118 37.62 40.47 19.33
CA GLY A 118 37.85 41.45 18.26
C GLY A 118 36.58 41.98 17.59
N ALA A 119 36.22 43.22 17.93
CA ALA A 119 35.14 43.99 17.33
C ALA A 119 35.43 44.38 15.87
N ALA A 120 34.41 44.34 15.03
CA ALA A 120 34.32 45.17 13.83
C ALA A 120 32.83 45.35 13.49
N ALA A 121 32.36 46.59 13.59
CA ALA A 121 31.05 47.00 13.09
C ALA A 121 31.10 47.02 11.56
N ILE A 122 30.16 46.33 10.91
CA ILE A 122 29.78 46.64 9.54
C ILE A 122 28.25 46.74 9.47
N ASP A 123 27.87 47.90 8.98
CA ASP A 123 26.54 48.37 8.67
C ASP A 123 25.93 47.54 7.54
N GLY A 124 24.66 47.17 7.68
CA GLY A 124 24.00 46.15 6.85
C GLY A 124 22.49 46.23 6.96
N HIS A 125 21.94 47.30 6.39
CA HIS A 125 20.53 47.52 6.12
C HIS A 125 19.91 46.33 5.35
N ILE A 126 18.98 45.60 5.98
CA ILE A 126 18.14 44.58 5.32
C ILE A 126 16.68 44.90 5.66
N GLU A 127 15.92 45.16 4.60
CA GLU A 127 14.52 45.56 4.61
C GLU A 127 13.62 44.45 5.17
N ARG A 128 12.75 44.84 6.12
CA ARG A 128 11.67 44.01 6.66
C ARG A 128 10.55 43.90 5.63
N ARG A 129 10.40 42.72 5.00
CA ARG A 129 9.16 42.31 4.35
C ARG A 129 8.41 41.36 5.28
N GLU A 130 7.52 41.93 6.09
CA GLU A 130 6.52 41.20 6.85
C GLU A 130 5.38 40.82 5.90
N GLU A 131 5.26 39.54 5.53
CA GLU A 131 3.99 39.01 4.99
C GLU A 131 3.32 38.15 6.05
N MET A 132 2.21 38.69 6.53
CA MET A 132 1.24 38.07 7.44
C MET A 132 0.77 36.73 6.90
N THR A 133 0.91 35.68 7.69
CA THR A 133 0.07 34.50 7.55
C THR A 133 -0.69 34.27 8.85
N GLY A 134 -2.02 34.30 8.73
CA GLY A 134 -2.89 33.80 9.77
C GLY A 134 -4.14 34.65 9.94
N VAL A 135 -5.26 34.18 9.37
CA VAL A 135 -6.51 34.02 10.12
C VAL A 135 -7.28 32.83 9.54
N ARG A 136 -7.50 31.82 10.41
CA ARG A 136 -8.54 30.78 10.34
C ARG A 136 -9.91 31.44 10.26
N GLY A 137 -10.78 30.96 9.37
CA GLY A 137 -12.20 31.32 9.39
C GLY A 137 -13.07 30.20 8.82
N GLU A 138 -13.65 29.41 9.72
CA GLU A 138 -14.62 28.36 9.45
C GLU A 138 -15.96 28.85 8.87
N ARG A 139 -16.73 27.84 8.43
CA ARG A 139 -18.18 27.80 8.18
C ARG A 139 -18.59 28.27 6.77
N ARG A 140 -19.47 27.59 6.03
CA ARG A 140 -20.71 26.90 6.46
C ARG A 140 -21.08 25.76 5.51
N HIS A 141 -21.65 24.72 6.13
CA HIS A 141 -22.67 23.84 5.56
C HIS A 141 -23.89 24.66 5.10
N GLU A 142 -24.49 24.31 3.96
CA GLU A 142 -25.96 24.21 3.77
C GLU A 142 -26.31 23.45 2.48
N PRO A 143 -27.53 22.87 2.39
CA PRO A 143 -27.82 21.72 1.52
C PRO A 143 -28.79 22.02 0.35
N ALA A 144 -29.01 20.96 -0.43
CA ALA A 144 -30.20 20.63 -1.24
C ALA A 144 -30.61 21.55 -2.42
N GLY A 145 -30.57 20.98 -3.62
CA GLY A 145 -31.27 21.48 -4.80
C GLY A 145 -31.59 20.32 -5.75
N ALA A 146 -32.85 19.91 -5.76
CA ALA A 146 -33.42 18.86 -6.60
C ALA A 146 -33.76 19.35 -8.03
N ARG A 147 -34.07 18.37 -8.90
CA ARG A 147 -34.68 18.43 -10.24
C ARG A 147 -33.70 18.63 -11.41
N GLY A 148 -33.83 17.93 -12.54
CA GLY A 148 -34.99 17.18 -13.01
C GLY A 148 -34.66 16.26 -14.20
N GLU A 149 -35.68 15.47 -14.49
CA GLU A 149 -35.81 14.49 -15.55
C GLU A 149 -35.56 15.07 -16.95
N ARG A 150 -35.00 14.26 -17.84
CA ARG A 150 -35.55 13.94 -19.16
C ARG A 150 -34.80 12.78 -19.80
#